data_AF-A0A087CYM6-F1
#
_entry.id   AF-A0A087CYM6-F1
#
_cell.length_a   1.000
_cell.length_b   1.000
_cell.length_c   1.000
_cell.angle_alpha   90.00
_cell.angle_beta   90.00
_cell.angle_gamma   90.00
#
_symmetry.space_group_name_H-M   'P 1'
#
loop_
_entity.id
_entity.type
_entity.pdbx_description
1 polymer ?
#
loop_
_entity_poly.entity_id
_entity_poly.type
_entity_poly.pdbx_seq_one_letter_code
_entity_poly.pdbx_strand_id
1 'polypeptide(L)'
;MTTETDWDKLSDEYFEHTPDIIGETIRPQKAITMDDLDDIFARRPLAENPRAKADVLYKAYLTADMDEQVHAQATKEHIGKSALIRKALAAYLAANKTQPTMA
;
A
#
# COMPACT_ATOMS: atom_id res chain seq x y z
N MET A 1 1.66 34.68 -22.75
CA MET A 1 2.58 33.66 -23.29
C MET A 1 2.69 32.58 -22.25
N THR A 2 2.04 31.44 -22.46
CA THR A 2 2.13 30.28 -21.57
C THR A 2 3.51 29.67 -21.76
N THR A 3 4.32 29.61 -20.71
CA THR A 3 5.56 28.84 -20.69
C THR A 3 5.17 27.37 -20.72
N GLU A 4 5.06 26.83 -21.94
CA GLU A 4 4.84 25.41 -22.16
C GLU A 4 6.08 24.67 -21.63
N THR A 5 5.90 23.90 -20.58
CA THR A 5 6.98 23.13 -19.97
C THR A 5 7.37 22.02 -20.94
N ASP A 6 8.59 22.12 -21.47
CA ASP A 6 9.21 21.09 -22.29
C ASP A 6 9.64 19.92 -21.39
N TRP A 7 8.78 18.90 -21.35
CA TRP A 7 8.96 17.72 -20.52
C TRP A 7 10.11 16.83 -20.97
N ASP A 8 10.45 16.86 -22.25
CA ASP A 8 11.54 16.04 -22.80
C ASP A 8 12.88 16.57 -22.27
N LYS A 9 13.09 17.89 -22.32
CA LYS A 9 14.29 18.53 -21.77
C LYS A 9 14.45 18.30 -20.26
N LEU A 10 13.36 18.35 -19.51
CA LEU A 10 13.36 18.08 -18.07
C LEU A 10 13.73 16.61 -17.78
N SER A 11 13.20 15.66 -18.56
CA SER A 11 13.50 14.24 -18.43
C SER A 11 14.99 13.95 -18.62
N ASP A 12 15.60 14.55 -19.64
CA ASP A 12 17.03 14.38 -19.93
C ASP A 12 17.91 14.96 -18.80
N GLU A 13 17.55 16.13 -18.26
CA GLU A 13 18.25 16.76 -17.12
C GLU A 13 18.17 15.91 -15.84
N TYR A 14 17.03 15.28 -15.56
CA TYR A 14 16.88 14.34 -14.44
C TYR A 14 17.67 13.03 -14.65
N PHE A 15 17.81 12.56 -15.90
CA PHE A 15 18.58 11.35 -16.20
C PHE A 15 20.09 11.57 -15.97
N GLU A 16 20.62 12.72 -16.39
CA GLU A 16 22.02 13.11 -16.13
C GLU A 16 22.32 13.27 -14.63
N HIS A 17 21.30 13.63 -13.84
CA HIS A 17 21.39 13.76 -12.39
C HIS A 17 20.75 12.59 -11.64
N THR A 18 20.94 11.35 -12.12
CA THR A 18 20.43 10.14 -11.46
C THR A 18 20.76 10.24 -9.96
N PRO A 19 19.76 10.49 -9.08
CA PRO A 19 20.04 10.69 -7.68
C PRO A 19 20.55 9.37 -7.12
N ASP A 20 21.57 9.44 -6.26
CA ASP A 20 21.97 8.28 -5.48
C ASP A 20 20.72 7.72 -4.80
N ILE A 21 20.35 6.48 -5.14
CA ILE A 21 19.17 5.84 -4.59
C ILE A 21 19.44 5.64 -3.09
N ILE A 22 18.89 6.52 -2.26
CA ILE A 22 19.03 6.45 -0.80
C ILE A 22 18.10 5.34 -0.30
N GLY A 23 18.63 4.12 -0.20
CA GLY A 23 17.91 2.96 0.33
C GLY A 23 18.38 1.64 -0.25
N GLU A 24 17.96 0.54 0.38
CA GLU A 24 18.24 -0.80 -0.14
C GLU A 24 17.49 -1.00 -1.47
N THR A 25 18.24 -1.31 -2.53
CA THR A 25 17.63 -1.60 -3.83
C THR A 25 16.97 -2.98 -3.77
N ILE A 26 15.66 -2.99 -3.58
CA ILE A 26 14.88 -4.23 -3.64
C ILE A 26 14.76 -4.62 -5.11
N ARG A 27 15.54 -5.62 -5.54
CA ARG A 27 15.37 -6.25 -6.85
C ARG A 27 14.27 -7.31 -6.74
N PRO A 28 13.10 -7.10 -7.34
CA PRO A 28 12.04 -8.10 -7.29
C PRO A 28 12.52 -9.38 -8.02
N GLN A 29 12.28 -10.52 -7.39
CA GLN A 29 12.61 -11.85 -7.94
C GLN A 29 11.60 -12.31 -9.00
N LYS A 30 10.54 -11.52 -9.21
CA LYS A 30 9.47 -11.73 -10.19
C LYS A 30 9.32 -10.50 -11.09
N ALA A 31 8.77 -10.70 -12.29
CA ALA A 31 8.37 -9.58 -13.15
C ALA A 31 7.31 -8.72 -12.43
N ILE A 32 7.51 -7.40 -12.44
CA ILE A 32 6.57 -6.45 -11.84
C ILE A 32 5.33 -6.35 -12.74
N THR A 33 4.16 -6.64 -12.18
CA THR A 33 2.87 -6.48 -12.85
C THR A 33 2.25 -5.13 -12.51
N MET A 34 1.20 -4.71 -13.24
CA MET A 34 0.45 -3.48 -12.92
C MET A 34 -0.13 -3.52 -11.50
N ASP A 35 -0.57 -4.69 -11.04
CA ASP A 35 -1.11 -4.87 -9.68
C ASP A 35 -0.01 -4.70 -8.61
N ASP A 36 1.23 -5.10 -8.92
CA ASP A 36 2.37 -4.88 -8.02
C ASP A 36 2.71 -3.39 -7.91
N LEU A 37 2.56 -2.60 -8.99
CA LEU A 37 2.73 -1.15 -8.95
C LEU A 37 1.67 -0.49 -8.06
N ASP A 38 0.41 -0.90 -8.19
CA ASP A 38 -0.67 -0.42 -7.31
C ASP A 38 -0.36 -0.70 -5.84
N ASP A 39 0.18 -1.87 -5.53
CA ASP A 39 0.59 -2.22 -4.17
C ASP A 39 1.79 -1.38 -3.70
N ILE A 40 2.80 -1.12 -4.55
CA ILE A 40 3.94 -0.25 -4.24
C ILE A 40 3.46 1.17 -3.92
N PHE A 41 2.63 1.77 -4.80
CA PHE A 41 2.09 3.12 -4.59
C PHE A 41 1.16 3.20 -3.38
N ALA A 42 0.48 2.11 -3.04
CA ALA A 42 -0.33 2.00 -1.83
C ALA A 42 0.50 1.69 -0.56
N ARG A 43 1.84 1.65 -0.64
CA ARG A 43 2.76 1.27 0.45
C ARG A 43 2.39 -0.07 1.08
N ARG A 44 2.06 -1.05 0.23
CA ARG A 44 1.81 -2.43 0.64
C ARG A 44 3.03 -3.27 0.30
N PRO A 45 3.37 -4.26 1.13
CA PRO A 45 4.41 -5.21 0.79
C PRO A 45 4.00 -5.97 -0.47
N LEU A 46 4.97 -6.20 -1.36
CA LEU A 46 4.78 -6.98 -2.58
C LEU A 46 4.27 -8.37 -2.19
N ALA A 47 3.11 -8.76 -2.70
CA ALA A 47 2.57 -10.10 -2.45
C ALA A 47 3.19 -11.10 -3.44
N GLU A 48 3.37 -12.37 -3.04
CA GLU A 48 3.83 -13.43 -3.95
C GLU A 48 2.89 -13.58 -5.16
N ASN A 49 1.59 -13.51 -4.91
CA ASN A 49 0.55 -13.51 -5.93
C ASN A 49 -0.08 -12.11 -6.08
N PRO A 50 -0.48 -11.69 -7.29
CA PRO A 50 -1.21 -10.44 -7.50
C PRO A 50 -2.43 -10.38 -6.57
N ARG A 51 -2.58 -9.29 -5.83
CA ARG A 51 -3.78 -9.09 -5.01
C ARG A 51 -4.96 -8.87 -5.93
N ALA A 52 -6.09 -9.51 -5.63
CA ALA A 52 -7.34 -9.20 -6.31
C ALA A 52 -7.60 -7.69 -6.21
N LYS A 53 -7.89 -7.05 -7.35
CA LYS A 53 -8.23 -5.64 -7.39
C LYS A 53 -9.38 -5.38 -6.43
N ALA A 54 -9.24 -4.31 -5.65
CA ALA A 54 -10.30 -3.91 -4.74
C ALA A 54 -11.44 -3.29 -5.55
N ASP A 55 -12.43 -4.10 -5.92
CA ASP A 55 -13.60 -3.64 -6.68
C ASP A 55 -14.47 -2.65 -5.90
N VAL A 56 -14.33 -2.60 -4.57
CA VAL A 56 -15.17 -1.78 -3.69
C VAL A 56 -14.34 -1.04 -2.64
N LEU A 57 -14.50 0.27 -2.61
CA LEU A 57 -13.95 1.14 -1.57
C LEU A 57 -14.94 1.25 -0.40
N TYR A 58 -14.54 0.77 0.77
CA TYR A 58 -15.31 0.94 2.01
C TYR A 58 -14.68 2.01 2.89
N LYS A 59 -15.54 2.91 3.40
CA LYS A 59 -15.15 3.88 4.44
C LYS A 59 -15.33 3.23 5.81
N ALA A 60 -14.30 3.27 6.63
CA ALA A 60 -14.35 2.87 8.04
C ALA A 60 -14.16 4.11 8.90
N TYR A 61 -14.98 4.24 9.94
CA TYR A 61 -14.85 5.29 10.95
C TYR A 61 -14.19 4.69 12.17
N LEU A 62 -13.12 5.35 12.64
CA LEU A 62 -12.39 4.98 13.84
C LEU A 62 -12.55 6.10 14.87
N THR A 63 -12.55 5.73 16.16
CA THR A 63 -12.35 6.71 17.22
C THR A 63 -10.91 7.22 17.18
N ALA A 64 -10.64 8.37 17.81
CA ALA A 64 -9.31 8.96 17.85
C ALA A 64 -8.25 7.99 18.40
N ASP A 65 -8.56 7.35 19.54
CA ASP A 65 -7.66 6.39 20.19
C ASP A 65 -7.37 5.18 19.28
N MET A 66 -8.37 4.69 18.54
CA MET A 66 -8.18 3.59 17.60
C MET A 66 -7.34 4.00 16.40
N ASP A 67 -7.50 5.22 15.87
CA ASP A 67 -6.69 5.70 14.76
C ASP A 67 -5.21 5.85 15.16
N GLU A 68 -4.94 6.30 16.38
CA GLU A 68 -3.58 6.39 16.93
C GLU A 68 -2.93 5.01 17.06
N GLN A 69 -3.66 4.03 17.63
CA GLN A 69 -3.19 2.64 17.73
C GLN A 69 -2.94 2.01 16.36
N VAL A 70 -3.87 2.21 15.41
CA VAL A 70 -3.73 1.75 14.03
C VAL A 70 -2.51 2.41 13.38
N HIS A 71 -2.28 3.70 13.60
CA HIS A 71 -1.12 4.40 13.05
C HIS A 71 0.20 3.86 13.60
N ALA A 72 0.30 3.69 14.93
CA ALA A 72 1.51 3.17 15.57
C ALA A 72 1.84 1.75 15.08
N GLN A 73 0.82 0.88 15.02
CA GLN A 73 1.00 -0.51 14.58
C GLN A 73 1.30 -0.59 13.07
N ALA A 74 0.64 0.21 12.24
CA ALA A 74 0.87 0.27 10.80
C ALA A 74 2.31 0.72 10.48
N THR A 75 2.82 1.70 11.24
CA THR A 75 4.21 2.16 11.14
C THR A 75 5.18 1.05 11.53
N LYS A 76 4.92 0.34 12.64
CA LYS A 76 5.75 -0.77 13.10
C LYS A 76 5.81 -1.93 12.11
N GLU A 77 4.71 -2.22 11.42
CA GLU A 77 4.63 -3.29 10.41
C GLU A 77 5.02 -2.84 9.00
N HIS A 78 5.34 -1.55 8.80
CA HIS A 78 5.60 -0.94 7.50
C HIS A 78 4.48 -1.22 6.47
N ILE A 79 3.22 -1.12 6.91
CA ILE A 79 2.03 -1.29 6.05
C ILE A 79 1.10 -0.09 6.15
N GLY A 80 0.24 0.13 5.14
CA GLY A 80 -0.79 1.18 5.22
C GLY A 80 -1.90 0.88 6.24
N LYS A 81 -2.51 1.93 6.83
CA LYS A 81 -3.62 1.81 7.81
C LYS A 81 -4.75 0.91 7.32
N SER A 82 -5.19 1.08 6.06
CA SER A 82 -6.26 0.27 5.48
C SER A 82 -5.88 -1.21 5.35
N ALA A 83 -4.59 -1.53 5.13
CA ALA A 83 -4.12 -2.91 5.09
C ALA A 83 -4.15 -3.55 6.48
N LEU A 84 -3.74 -2.79 7.51
CA LEU A 84 -3.83 -3.24 8.90
C LEU A 84 -5.28 -3.51 9.33
N ILE A 85 -6.21 -2.63 8.99
CA ILE A 85 -7.65 -2.80 9.30
C ILE A 85 -8.20 -4.06 8.64
N ARG A 86 -7.87 -4.33 7.37
CA ARG A 86 -8.28 -5.58 6.70
C ARG A 86 -7.70 -6.82 7.36
N LYS A 87 -6.42 -6.78 7.77
CA LYS A 87 -5.76 -7.86 8.50
C LYS A 87 -6.47 -8.14 9.83
N ALA A 88 -6.81 -7.10 10.58
CA ALA A 88 -7.54 -7.22 11.85
C ALA A 88 -8.96 -7.78 11.64
N LEU A 89 -9.69 -7.31 10.63
CA LEU A 89 -11.01 -7.83 10.29
C LEU A 89 -10.96 -9.31 9.88
N ALA A 90 -9.99 -9.70 9.06
CA ALA A 90 -9.81 -11.10 8.67
C ALA A 90 -9.53 -12.00 9.88
N ALA A 91 -8.68 -11.54 10.81
CA ALA A 91 -8.39 -12.26 12.06
C ALA A 91 -9.64 -12.38 12.94
N TYR A 92 -10.43 -11.30 13.07
CA TYR A 92 -11.69 -11.29 13.81
C TYR A 92 -12.71 -12.28 13.21
N LEU A 93 -12.89 -12.27 11.89
CA LEU A 93 -13.78 -13.20 11.21
C LEU A 93 -13.32 -14.65 11.35
N ALA A 94 -12.01 -14.91 11.27
CA ALA A 94 -11.47 -16.25 11.47
C ALA A 94 -11.71 -16.76 12.90
N ALA A 95 -11.53 -15.91 13.91
CA ALA A 95 -11.76 -16.26 15.32
C ALA A 95 -13.25 -16.54 15.60
N ASN A 96 -14.15 -15.76 15.00
CA ASN A 96 -15.59 -15.83 15.28
C ASN A 96 -16.39 -16.77 14.35
N LYS A 97 -15.79 -17.30 13.27
CA LYS A 97 -16.39 -18.37 12.46
C LYS A 97 -16.65 -19.67 13.25
N THR A 98 -16.03 -19.82 14.40
CA THR A 98 -16.17 -20.97 15.31
C THR A 98 -17.38 -20.88 16.25
N GLN A 99 -18.09 -19.75 16.31
CA GLN A 99 -19.34 -19.68 17.06
C GLN A 99 -20.50 -20.14 16.15
N PRO A 100 -21.25 -21.20 16.53
CA PRO A 100 -22.47 -21.53 15.82
C PRO A 100 -23.39 -20.32 15.91
N THR A 101 -23.95 -19.95 14.76
CA THR A 101 -24.97 -18.93 14.63
C THR A 101 -26.08 -19.25 15.63
N MET A 102 -26.20 -18.46 16.70
CA MET A 102 -27.44 -18.45 17.47
C MET A 102 -28.44 -17.60 16.70
N ALA A 103 -29.19 -18.27 15.82
CA ALA A 103 -30.52 -17.88 15.34
C ALA A 103 -31.18 -19.12 14.72
#